data_AF-A0A8X7VZX7-F1
#
_entry.id   AF-A0A8X7VZX7-F1
#
_cell.length_a   1.000
_cell.length_b   1.000
_cell.length_c   1.000
_cell.angle_alpha   90.00
_cell.angle_beta   90.00
_cell.angle_gamma   90.00
#
_symmetry.space_group_name_H-M   'P 1'
#
loop_
_entity.id
_entity.type
_entity.pdbx_description
1 polymer ?
#
loop_
_entity_poly.entity_id
_entity_poly.type
_entity_poly.pdbx_seq_one_letter_code
_entity_poly.pdbx_strand_id
1 'polypeptide(L)'
;MIREGGQACTMVVRTTHWVVPHYWVWGLPFFLFYSTRASQFLHDRPNQSFIKTFFCLLFSLLRAIVSKFIESYVMWKLPLEKYGLKPDHSFEEDYASCQMAIMPDNFFEEADKGMIRFKKTSKWCFYDQGIEFEDGTTLEADVVIFATGYDGKKKLKAIVPEPFRSWLEFPCGVMPLYRGTIHPLIPNMGFVGYVQSNSNLHTSELRSLWLSRLVDGKFKLPSKEKMLDQFSKEMDVMRRSSRFYKRHCISTFSIQHADDMCNDMGLNPRRKSNLFLEAFSPYGSQDYRLNQEERN
;
A
#
# COMPACT_ATOMS: atom_id res chain seq x y z
N MET A 1 -6.27 22.73 -6.27
CA MET A 1 -6.64 23.95 -7.03
C MET A 1 -6.23 25.14 -6.18
N ILE A 2 -5.04 25.68 -6.41
CA ILE A 2 -4.72 27.06 -6.00
C ILE A 2 -4.55 27.76 -7.34
N ARG A 3 -5.59 28.50 -7.75
CA ARG A 3 -5.50 29.41 -8.90
C ARG A 3 -4.97 30.75 -8.39
N GLU A 4 -4.35 31.54 -9.25
CA GLU A 4 -4.08 32.95 -8.98
C GLU A 4 -5.36 33.62 -8.45
N GLY A 5 -5.29 34.20 -7.25
CA GLY A 5 -6.43 34.83 -6.57
C GLY A 5 -7.21 33.94 -5.58
N GLY A 6 -6.81 32.69 -5.33
CA GLY A 6 -7.41 31.86 -4.29
C GLY A 6 -7.12 32.38 -2.87
N GLN A 7 -8.02 32.18 -1.92
CA GLN A 7 -7.75 32.42 -0.49
C GLN A 7 -6.85 31.32 0.08
N ALA A 8 -6.07 31.65 1.11
CA ALA A 8 -5.23 30.68 1.80
C ALA A 8 -6.09 29.57 2.47
N CYS A 9 -5.59 28.35 2.51
CA CYS A 9 -6.24 27.23 3.16
C CYS A 9 -5.40 26.66 4.31
N THR A 10 -6.08 26.08 5.30
CA THR A 10 -5.42 25.39 6.42
C THR A 10 -5.66 23.90 6.33
N MET A 11 -4.58 23.13 6.22
CA MET A 11 -4.60 21.68 6.32
C MET A 11 -4.53 21.26 7.78
N VAL A 12 -5.62 20.65 8.26
CA VAL A 12 -5.68 20.04 9.59
C VAL A 12 -5.13 18.60 9.50
N VAL A 13 -3.98 18.35 10.13
CA VAL A 13 -3.24 17.09 10.01
C VAL A 13 -3.29 16.32 11.31
N ARG A 14 -3.94 15.16 11.31
CA ARG A 14 -4.00 14.27 12.48
C ARG A 14 -2.75 13.41 12.66
N THR A 15 -2.30 12.81 11.56
CA THR A 15 -1.15 11.91 11.52
C THR A 15 -0.32 12.29 10.32
N THR A 16 0.98 12.46 10.54
CA THR A 16 1.94 12.78 9.48
C THR A 16 2.41 11.49 8.84
N HIS A 17 2.54 11.48 7.51
CA HIS A 17 3.06 10.36 6.73
C HIS A 17 4.18 10.87 5.82
N TRP A 18 5.09 9.96 5.44
CA TRP A 18 6.18 10.24 4.54
C TRP A 18 5.64 10.51 3.14
N VAL A 19 6.17 11.58 2.56
CA VAL A 19 5.86 12.05 1.22
C VAL A 19 7.13 12.11 0.41
N VAL A 20 7.08 11.65 -0.84
CA VAL A 20 8.23 11.66 -1.75
C VAL A 20 8.00 12.67 -2.88
N PRO A 21 8.98 13.49 -3.26
CA PRO A 21 8.81 14.45 -4.35
C PRO A 21 8.74 13.77 -5.72
N HIS A 22 9.46 12.65 -5.88
CA HIS A 22 9.53 11.88 -7.12
C HIS A 22 10.18 10.50 -6.85
N TYR A 23 10.20 9.63 -7.85
CA TYR A 23 10.74 8.25 -7.76
C TYR A 23 12.27 8.13 -7.86
N TRP A 24 13.00 9.08 -7.27
CA TRP A 24 14.47 9.07 -7.21
C TRP A 24 14.92 9.52 -5.83
N VAL A 25 15.90 8.82 -5.27
CA VAL A 25 16.45 9.06 -3.93
C VAL A 25 17.97 9.07 -4.06
N TRP A 26 18.61 10.21 -3.76
CA TRP A 26 20.07 10.36 -3.86
C TRP A 26 20.67 9.86 -5.20
N GLY A 27 19.99 10.12 -6.32
CA GLY A 27 20.42 9.70 -7.66
C GLY A 27 20.14 8.23 -8.01
N LEU A 28 19.53 7.47 -7.10
CA LEU A 28 19.12 6.09 -7.34
C LEU A 28 17.62 5.99 -7.62
N PRO A 29 17.18 5.19 -8.61
CA PRO A 29 15.76 4.92 -8.84
C PRO A 29 15.09 4.29 -7.62
N PHE A 30 13.92 4.80 -7.24
CA PHE A 30 13.20 4.34 -6.04
C PHE A 30 12.88 2.84 -6.04
N PHE A 31 12.64 2.26 -7.23
CA PHE A 31 12.28 0.85 -7.34
C PHE A 31 13.36 -0.09 -6.77
N LEU A 32 14.63 0.33 -6.72
CA LEU A 32 15.73 -0.48 -6.20
C LEU A 32 15.56 -0.80 -4.71
N PHE A 33 14.88 0.06 -3.95
CA PHE A 33 14.78 -0.07 -2.50
C PHE A 33 13.65 -1.00 -2.04
N TYR A 34 12.60 -1.18 -2.84
CA TYR A 34 11.46 -2.00 -2.44
C TYR A 34 10.74 -2.77 -3.56
N SER A 35 11.05 -2.51 -4.82
CA SER A 35 10.34 -3.09 -5.98
C SER A 35 11.21 -4.05 -6.81
N THR A 36 12.27 -4.61 -6.22
CA THR A 36 13.08 -5.68 -6.81
C THR A 36 13.01 -6.94 -5.95
N ARG A 37 13.34 -8.12 -6.51
CA ARG A 37 13.40 -9.35 -5.71
C ARG A 37 14.44 -9.25 -4.61
N ALA A 38 15.59 -8.64 -4.89
CA ALA A 38 16.66 -8.45 -3.91
C ALA A 38 16.20 -7.57 -2.74
N SER A 39 15.51 -6.45 -3.03
CA SER A 39 15.00 -5.59 -1.97
C SER A 39 13.90 -6.27 -1.15
N GLN A 40 12.95 -6.94 -1.80
CA GLN A 40 11.86 -7.65 -1.11
C GLN A 40 12.34 -8.89 -0.35
N PHE A 41 13.55 -9.39 -0.64
CA PHE A 41 14.14 -10.48 0.13
C PHE A 41 14.39 -10.10 1.60
N LEU A 42 14.63 -8.81 1.85
CA LEU A 42 14.92 -8.29 3.19
C LEU A 42 13.67 -8.24 4.08
N HIS A 43 12.47 -8.20 3.49
CA HIS A 43 11.22 -7.99 4.20
C HIS A 43 10.55 -9.30 4.62
N ASP A 44 9.81 -9.21 5.72
CA ASP A 44 8.94 -10.28 6.18
C ASP A 44 7.88 -10.60 5.11
N ARG A 45 7.53 -11.88 4.97
CA ARG A 45 6.55 -12.35 3.99
C ARG A 45 5.86 -13.61 4.50
N PRO A 46 4.70 -13.99 3.94
CA PRO A 46 4.03 -15.23 4.32
C PRO A 46 4.89 -16.47 4.00
N ASN A 47 4.69 -17.55 4.77
CA ASN A 47 5.33 -18.86 4.56
C ASN A 47 6.86 -18.83 4.47
N GLN A 48 7.54 -18.00 5.26
CA GLN A 48 9.00 -18.05 5.35
C GLN A 48 9.46 -19.36 6.00
N SER A 49 10.54 -19.95 5.45
CA SER A 49 11.27 -21.01 6.12
C SER A 49 12.12 -20.45 7.26
N PHE A 50 12.49 -21.29 8.22
CA PHE A 50 13.32 -20.91 9.35
C PHE A 50 14.62 -20.20 8.92
N ILE A 51 15.30 -20.73 7.90
CA ILE A 51 16.52 -20.14 7.34
C ILE A 51 16.27 -18.72 6.85
N LYS A 52 15.15 -18.51 6.14
CA LYS A 52 14.82 -17.19 5.61
C LYS A 52 14.44 -16.21 6.72
N THR A 53 13.72 -16.65 7.75
CA THR A 53 13.44 -15.84 8.93
C THR A 53 14.72 -15.42 9.63
N PHE A 54 15.70 -16.34 9.78
CA PHE A 54 17.02 -16.00 10.31
C PHE A 54 17.72 -14.91 9.47
N PHE A 55 17.73 -15.03 8.15
CA PHE A 55 18.29 -13.99 7.29
C PHE A 55 17.53 -12.66 7.37
N CYS A 56 16.19 -12.66 7.47
CA CYS A 56 15.41 -11.43 7.64
C CYS A 56 15.74 -10.72 8.97
N LEU A 57 16.02 -11.49 10.03
CA LEU A 57 16.49 -10.95 11.31
C LEU A 57 17.93 -10.42 11.18
N LEU A 58 18.83 -11.17 10.55
CA LEU A 58 20.21 -10.76 10.31
C LEU A 58 20.29 -9.46 9.50
N PHE A 59 19.44 -9.31 8.48
CA PHE A 59 19.36 -8.14 7.62
C PHE A 59 18.35 -7.08 8.07
N SER A 60 17.78 -7.19 9.28
CA SER A 60 16.88 -6.17 9.83
C SER A 60 17.55 -4.80 9.94
N LEU A 61 18.84 -4.78 10.30
CA LEU A 61 19.65 -3.56 10.31
C LEU A 61 19.75 -2.93 8.91
N LEU A 62 19.91 -3.75 7.87
CA LEU A 62 19.98 -3.26 6.49
C LEU A 62 18.64 -2.61 6.06
N ARG A 63 17.50 -3.18 6.45
CA ARG A 63 16.19 -2.55 6.21
C ARG A 63 16.07 -1.18 6.88
N ALA A 64 16.51 -1.09 8.14
CA ALA A 64 16.53 0.17 8.87
C ALA A 64 17.47 1.20 8.19
N ILE A 65 18.63 0.77 7.70
CA ILE A 65 19.56 1.62 6.94
C ILE A 65 18.91 2.12 5.66
N VAL A 66 18.23 1.25 4.88
CA VAL A 66 17.52 1.64 3.65
C VAL A 66 16.42 2.65 3.96
N SER A 67 15.61 2.41 5.00
CA SER A 67 14.59 3.37 5.45
C SER A 67 15.22 4.72 5.79
N LYS A 68 16.29 4.73 6.60
CA LYS A 68 16.98 5.96 7.01
C LYS A 68 17.65 6.70 5.86
N PHE A 69 18.14 5.98 4.85
CA PHE A 69 18.70 6.56 3.64
C PHE A 69 17.64 7.31 2.82
N ILE A 70 16.42 6.78 2.74
CA ILE A 70 15.30 7.46 2.08
C ILE A 70 14.81 8.62 2.93
N GLU A 71 14.67 8.43 4.24
CA GLU A 71 14.28 9.50 5.17
C GLU A 71 15.25 10.68 5.10
N SER A 72 16.57 10.43 5.03
CA SER A 72 17.57 11.50 4.91
C SER A 72 17.41 12.30 3.63
N TYR A 73 17.12 11.63 2.51
CA TYR A 73 16.84 12.29 1.23
C TYR A 73 15.59 13.16 1.32
N VAL A 74 14.50 12.61 1.85
CA VAL A 74 13.22 13.32 1.97
C VAL A 74 13.37 14.54 2.89
N MET A 75 14.07 14.39 4.02
CA MET A 75 14.33 15.48 4.95
C MET A 75 15.27 16.55 4.37
N TRP A 76 16.23 16.16 3.53
CA TRP A 76 17.10 17.10 2.83
C TRP A 76 16.34 17.86 1.74
N LYS A 77 15.45 17.19 1.00
CA LYS A 77 14.76 17.74 -0.16
C LYS A 77 13.52 18.56 0.20
N LEU A 78 12.79 18.16 1.25
CA LEU A 78 11.50 18.74 1.63
C LEU A 78 11.56 19.38 3.01
N PRO A 79 10.95 20.56 3.21
CA PRO A 79 10.98 21.29 4.49
C PRO A 79 9.96 20.72 5.50
N LEU A 80 9.94 19.39 5.71
CA LEU A 80 8.95 18.74 6.57
C LEU A 80 9.06 19.19 8.03
N GLU A 81 10.26 19.43 8.54
CA GLU A 81 10.49 19.92 9.90
C GLU A 81 9.98 21.35 10.08
N LYS A 82 10.25 22.24 9.12
CA LYS A 82 9.75 23.63 9.10
C LYS A 82 8.24 23.70 9.32
N TYR A 83 7.50 22.76 8.72
CA TYR A 83 6.04 22.71 8.77
C TYR A 83 5.46 21.74 9.81
N GLY A 84 6.31 21.11 10.65
CA GLY A 84 5.85 20.12 11.64
C GLY A 84 5.23 18.86 11.01
N LEU A 85 5.57 18.57 9.75
CA LEU A 85 5.05 17.45 8.96
C LEU A 85 5.95 16.22 9.00
N LYS A 86 7.10 16.27 9.68
CA LYS A 86 7.98 15.11 9.86
C LYS A 86 7.24 13.99 10.60
N PRO A 87 7.15 12.77 10.05
CA PRO A 87 6.62 11.61 10.76
C PRO A 87 7.51 11.15 11.91
N ASP A 88 6.90 10.52 12.92
CA ASP A 88 7.62 9.93 14.07
C ASP A 88 7.98 8.45 13.86
N HIS A 89 7.65 7.91 12.69
CA HIS A 89 7.83 6.52 12.31
C HIS A 89 8.78 6.36 11.13
N SER A 90 9.25 5.13 10.89
CA SER A 90 10.16 4.87 9.78
C SER A 90 9.45 4.94 8.42
N PHE A 91 10.19 5.28 7.37
CA PHE A 91 9.66 5.25 6.01
C PHE A 91 9.11 3.86 5.63
N GLU A 92 9.73 2.78 6.10
CA GLU A 92 9.27 1.41 5.88
C GLU A 92 7.82 1.19 6.36
N GLU A 93 7.41 1.75 7.49
CA GLU A 93 6.03 1.56 8.00
C GLU A 93 4.98 2.13 7.04
N ASP A 94 5.25 3.28 6.41
CA ASP A 94 4.34 3.88 5.42
C ASP A 94 4.35 3.14 4.11
N TYR A 95 5.53 2.71 3.68
CA TYR A 95 5.64 1.91 2.48
C TYR A 95 4.90 0.58 2.64
N ALA A 96 5.09 -0.13 3.77
CA ALA A 96 4.45 -1.41 4.08
C ALA A 96 2.92 -1.33 4.23
N SER A 97 2.40 -0.15 4.59
CA SER A 97 0.95 0.09 4.76
C SER A 97 0.32 0.87 3.60
N CYS A 98 1.05 1.07 2.51
CA CYS A 98 0.62 1.83 1.34
C CYS A 98 0.14 3.26 1.71
N GLN A 99 0.72 3.88 2.75
CA GLN A 99 0.41 5.25 3.19
C GLN A 99 1.35 6.31 2.61
N MET A 100 2.48 5.89 2.03
CA MET A 100 3.39 6.80 1.33
C MET A 100 2.68 7.47 0.16
N ALA A 101 2.81 8.80 0.06
CA ALA A 101 2.23 9.59 -1.02
C ALA A 101 3.29 10.32 -1.85
N ILE A 102 2.96 10.63 -3.10
CA ILE A 102 3.77 11.54 -3.93
C ILE A 102 3.30 12.97 -3.63
N MET A 103 4.27 13.84 -3.36
CA MET A 103 3.99 15.25 -3.13
C MET A 103 3.63 15.92 -4.46
N PRO A 104 2.52 16.69 -4.54
CA PRO A 104 2.24 17.53 -5.69
C PRO A 104 3.33 18.59 -5.91
N ASP A 105 3.55 18.96 -7.17
CA ASP A 105 4.45 20.06 -7.51
C ASP A 105 4.00 21.36 -6.82
N ASN A 106 4.97 22.21 -6.47
CA ASN A 106 4.80 23.52 -5.85
C ASN A 106 4.11 23.52 -4.47
N PHE A 107 3.81 22.37 -3.86
CA PHE A 107 3.09 22.31 -2.58
C PHE A 107 3.76 23.11 -1.47
N PHE A 108 5.08 22.97 -1.31
CA PHE A 108 5.83 23.72 -0.29
C PHE A 108 6.13 25.16 -0.71
N GLU A 109 6.16 25.47 -1.99
CA GLU A 109 6.27 26.86 -2.47
C GLU A 109 5.01 27.65 -2.12
N GLU A 110 3.83 27.03 -2.27
CA GLU A 110 2.56 27.64 -1.84
C GLU A 110 2.46 27.73 -0.30
N ALA A 111 3.07 26.77 0.43
CA ALA A 111 3.21 26.89 1.88
C ALA A 111 4.14 28.06 2.27
N ASP A 112 5.24 28.25 1.56
CA ASP A 112 6.18 29.37 1.79
C ASP A 112 5.52 30.73 1.53
N LYS A 113 4.59 30.81 0.57
CA LYS A 113 3.75 32.00 0.31
C LYS A 113 2.64 32.21 1.35
N GLY A 114 2.46 31.27 2.29
CA GLY A 114 1.38 31.31 3.28
C GLY A 114 -0.01 30.93 2.74
N MET A 115 -0.07 30.40 1.52
CA MET A 115 -1.30 29.94 0.85
C MET A 115 -1.76 28.58 1.37
N ILE A 116 -0.81 27.75 1.82
CA ILE A 116 -1.09 26.50 2.53
C ILE A 116 -0.53 26.61 3.94
N ARG A 117 -1.42 26.53 4.93
CA ARG A 117 -1.09 26.55 6.36
C ARG A 117 -1.32 25.17 6.94
N PHE A 118 -0.64 24.84 8.03
CA PHE A 118 -0.77 23.54 8.69
C PHE A 118 -1.16 23.71 10.15
N LYS A 119 -2.13 22.94 10.61
CA LYS A 119 -2.44 22.76 12.03
C LYS A 119 -2.40 21.26 12.33
N LYS A 120 -1.39 20.81 13.07
CA LYS A 120 -1.32 19.42 13.54
C LYS A 120 -2.17 19.26 14.79
N THR A 121 -3.24 18.47 14.71
CA THR A 121 -4.13 18.21 15.85
C THR A 121 -4.97 16.95 15.58
N SER A 122 -5.30 16.23 16.64
CA SER A 122 -6.11 15.01 16.55
C SER A 122 -7.58 15.21 16.94
N LYS A 123 -7.89 16.31 17.62
CA LYS A 123 -9.23 16.61 18.15
C LYS A 123 -9.61 18.05 17.84
N TRP A 124 -10.83 18.18 17.33
CA TRP A 124 -11.45 19.44 16.97
C TRP A 124 -12.97 19.22 16.87
N CYS A 125 -13.74 20.29 17.00
CA CYS A 125 -15.19 20.31 16.79
C CYS A 125 -15.58 21.48 15.90
N PHE A 126 -16.79 21.42 15.35
CA PHE A 126 -17.38 22.57 14.67
C PHE A 126 -17.98 23.54 15.68
N TYR A 127 -17.88 24.83 15.36
CA TYR A 127 -18.66 25.89 15.97
C TYR A 127 -19.26 26.77 14.87
N ASP A 128 -20.08 27.76 15.23
CA ASP A 128 -20.89 28.53 14.29
C ASP A 128 -20.10 29.18 13.13
N GLN A 129 -18.82 29.53 13.32
CA GLN A 129 -18.00 30.21 12.31
C GLN A 129 -16.85 29.36 11.76
N GLY A 130 -16.71 28.09 12.17
CA GLY A 130 -15.61 27.25 11.71
C GLY A 130 -15.31 26.06 12.62
N ILE A 131 -14.02 25.88 12.96
CA ILE A 131 -13.56 24.80 13.82
C ILE A 131 -12.85 25.31 15.07
N GLU A 132 -13.08 24.64 16.19
CA GLU A 132 -12.40 24.84 17.47
C GLU A 132 -11.51 23.64 17.75
N PHE A 133 -10.28 23.90 18.20
CA PHE A 133 -9.28 22.89 18.51
C PHE A 133 -9.24 22.57 20.01
N GLU A 134 -8.64 21.45 20.39
CA GLU A 134 -8.54 21.04 21.81
C GLU A 134 -7.76 22.01 22.71
N ASP A 135 -6.93 22.90 22.13
CA ASP A 135 -6.20 23.95 22.82
C ASP A 135 -7.02 25.24 23.03
N GLY A 136 -8.30 25.24 22.65
CA GLY A 136 -9.20 26.39 22.70
C GLY A 136 -8.97 27.42 21.59
N THR A 137 -8.01 27.19 20.69
CA THR A 137 -7.84 28.06 19.52
C THR A 137 -8.91 27.76 18.48
N THR A 138 -9.35 28.78 17.75
CA THR A 138 -10.36 28.66 16.69
C THR A 138 -9.75 28.95 15.32
N LEU A 139 -10.38 28.40 14.29
CA LEU A 139 -10.11 28.71 12.90
C LEU A 139 -11.45 28.92 12.20
N GLU A 140 -11.68 30.15 11.75
CA GLU A 140 -12.81 30.49 10.90
C GLU A 140 -12.67 29.81 9.53
N ALA A 141 -13.77 29.27 9.02
CA ALA A 141 -13.79 28.60 7.72
C ALA A 141 -15.19 28.58 7.10
N ASP A 142 -15.31 29.13 5.89
CA ASP A 142 -16.56 29.05 5.11
C ASP A 142 -16.81 27.64 4.54
N VAL A 143 -15.73 26.90 4.27
CA VAL A 143 -15.78 25.58 3.63
C VAL A 143 -14.78 24.64 4.31
N VAL A 144 -15.28 23.48 4.74
CA VAL A 144 -14.45 22.39 5.29
C VAL A 144 -14.50 21.17 4.36
N ILE A 145 -13.34 20.80 3.81
CA ILE A 145 -13.21 19.65 2.90
C ILE A 145 -12.62 18.45 3.65
N PHE A 146 -13.40 17.39 3.77
CA PHE A 146 -12.95 16.12 4.37
C PHE A 146 -12.16 15.28 3.37
N ALA A 147 -10.84 15.50 3.31
CA ALA A 147 -9.90 14.65 2.56
C ALA A 147 -9.48 13.39 3.37
N THR A 148 -10.42 12.74 4.07
CA THR A 148 -10.16 11.64 5.04
C THR A 148 -10.16 10.24 4.43
N GLY A 149 -10.18 10.15 3.09
CA GLY A 149 -10.18 8.89 2.34
C GLY A 149 -11.58 8.32 2.09
N TYR A 150 -11.64 7.01 1.81
CA TYR A 150 -12.86 6.31 1.40
C TYR A 150 -13.10 5.04 2.23
N ASP A 151 -14.37 4.70 2.46
CA ASP A 151 -14.76 3.41 3.01
C ASP A 151 -15.23 2.46 1.89
N GLY A 152 -14.30 1.66 1.36
CA GLY A 152 -14.61 0.66 0.36
C GLY A 152 -15.51 -0.46 0.89
N LYS A 153 -15.46 -0.75 2.19
CA LYS A 153 -16.25 -1.82 2.82
C LYS A 153 -17.72 -1.47 2.80
N LYS A 154 -18.06 -0.23 3.19
CA LYS A 154 -19.44 0.27 3.15
C LYS A 154 -20.04 0.17 1.75
N LYS A 155 -19.26 0.50 0.71
CA LYS A 155 -19.69 0.36 -0.69
C LYS A 155 -19.94 -1.10 -1.07
N LEU A 156 -19.04 -2.02 -0.70
CA LEU A 156 -19.24 -3.45 -0.96
C LEU A 156 -20.45 -4.02 -0.21
N LYS A 157 -20.65 -3.67 1.06
CA LYS A 157 -21.82 -4.09 1.82
C LYS A 157 -23.13 -3.63 1.18
N ALA A 158 -23.16 -2.46 0.55
CA ALA A 158 -24.35 -1.97 -0.12
C ALA A 158 -24.77 -2.84 -1.32
N ILE A 159 -23.81 -3.48 -2.01
CA ILE A 159 -24.06 -4.25 -3.24
C ILE A 159 -24.12 -5.77 -3.01
N VAL A 160 -23.41 -6.30 -2.00
CA VAL A 160 -23.39 -7.74 -1.71
C VAL A 160 -24.65 -8.11 -0.90
N PRO A 161 -25.40 -9.15 -1.30
CA PRO A 161 -26.59 -9.61 -0.57
C PRO A 161 -26.23 -10.45 0.67
N GLU A 162 -27.19 -10.63 1.57
CA GLU A 162 -27.08 -11.62 2.66
C GLU A 162 -27.16 -13.06 2.10
N PRO A 163 -26.52 -14.06 2.74
CA PRO A 163 -25.71 -13.95 3.97
C PRO A 163 -24.27 -13.46 3.74
N PHE A 164 -23.84 -13.31 2.47
CA PHE A 164 -22.45 -13.03 2.12
C PHE A 164 -21.96 -11.66 2.59
N ARG A 165 -22.86 -10.68 2.67
CA ARG A 165 -22.57 -9.35 3.23
C ARG A 165 -21.97 -9.43 4.63
N SER A 166 -22.54 -10.27 5.50
CA SER A 166 -22.05 -10.47 6.86
C SER A 166 -20.65 -11.10 6.90
N TRP A 167 -20.27 -11.85 5.85
CA TRP A 167 -19.00 -12.56 5.78
C TRP A 167 -17.84 -11.72 5.23
N LEU A 168 -18.13 -10.59 4.57
CA LEU A 168 -17.10 -9.72 3.96
C LEU A 168 -16.01 -9.24 4.93
N GLU A 169 -16.26 -9.25 6.24
CA GLU A 169 -15.29 -8.85 7.26
C GLU A 169 -15.03 -9.93 8.31
N PHE A 170 -15.67 -11.09 8.17
CA PHE A 170 -15.44 -12.21 9.07
C PHE A 170 -14.10 -12.88 8.71
N PRO A 171 -13.26 -13.28 9.69
CA PRO A 171 -13.46 -13.20 11.14
C PRO A 171 -12.82 -11.98 11.82
N CYS A 172 -12.03 -11.16 11.12
CA CYS A 172 -11.08 -10.24 11.76
C CYS A 172 -11.22 -8.76 11.38
N GLY A 173 -12.34 -8.35 10.79
CA GLY A 173 -12.56 -6.96 10.37
C GLY A 173 -11.83 -6.56 9.09
N VAL A 174 -11.16 -7.50 8.42
CA VAL A 174 -10.55 -7.31 7.10
C VAL A 174 -11.03 -8.44 6.20
N MET A 175 -11.37 -8.10 4.96
CA MET A 175 -11.93 -9.07 4.02
C MET A 175 -10.90 -10.15 3.70
N PRO A 176 -11.16 -11.44 4.03
CA PRO A 176 -10.23 -12.52 3.77
C PRO A 176 -10.23 -12.82 2.28
N LEU A 177 -9.17 -12.40 1.60
CA LEU A 177 -9.01 -12.62 0.18
C LEU A 177 -7.75 -13.44 -0.10
N TYR A 178 -7.94 -14.67 -0.57
CA TYR A 178 -6.86 -15.47 -1.13
C TYR A 178 -6.35 -14.84 -2.42
N ARG A 179 -5.02 -14.63 -2.51
CA ARG A 179 -4.35 -13.87 -3.58
C ARG A 179 -4.93 -12.46 -3.79
N GLY A 180 -5.55 -11.89 -2.75
CA GLY A 180 -6.27 -10.64 -2.85
C GLY A 180 -7.44 -10.64 -3.85
N THR A 181 -7.96 -11.83 -4.20
CA THR A 181 -8.97 -12.01 -5.25
C THR A 181 -10.18 -12.83 -4.83
N ILE A 182 -9.99 -14.00 -4.21
CA ILE A 182 -11.10 -14.92 -3.88
C ILE A 182 -11.40 -14.91 -2.38
N HIS A 183 -12.67 -14.75 -2.04
CA HIS A 183 -13.12 -14.92 -0.67
C HIS A 183 -13.42 -16.42 -0.39
N PRO A 184 -12.76 -17.08 0.58
CA PRO A 184 -12.88 -18.54 0.78
C PRO A 184 -14.30 -19.03 1.10
N LEU A 185 -15.12 -18.16 1.69
CA LEU A 185 -16.47 -18.49 2.13
C LEU A 185 -17.58 -18.01 1.18
N ILE A 186 -17.27 -17.13 0.21
CA ILE A 186 -18.28 -16.59 -0.71
C ILE A 186 -18.06 -17.26 -2.08
N PRO A 187 -18.98 -18.13 -2.53
CA PRO A 187 -18.83 -18.84 -3.79
C PRO A 187 -19.05 -17.90 -4.99
N ASN A 188 -18.45 -18.25 -6.13
CA ASN A 188 -18.71 -17.63 -7.44
C ASN A 188 -18.55 -16.09 -7.49
N MET A 189 -17.67 -15.54 -6.65
CA MET A 189 -17.39 -14.10 -6.59
C MET A 189 -15.88 -13.84 -6.53
N GLY A 190 -15.39 -12.99 -7.43
CA GLY A 190 -14.02 -12.51 -7.45
C GLY A 190 -13.96 -11.01 -7.17
N PHE A 191 -12.94 -10.59 -6.42
CA PHE A 191 -12.70 -9.21 -6.03
C PHE A 191 -11.39 -8.73 -6.65
N VAL A 192 -11.46 -7.92 -7.70
CA VAL A 192 -10.25 -7.35 -8.33
C VAL A 192 -10.10 -5.89 -7.90
N GLY A 193 -8.89 -5.52 -7.47
CA GLY A 193 -8.57 -4.14 -7.07
C GLY A 193 -8.86 -3.77 -5.61
N TYR A 194 -9.27 -4.73 -4.76
CA TYR A 194 -9.52 -4.46 -3.34
C TYR A 194 -8.25 -4.42 -2.49
N VAL A 195 -7.24 -5.24 -2.83
CA VAL A 195 -5.94 -5.26 -2.15
C VAL A 195 -4.98 -4.25 -2.78
N GLN A 196 -4.37 -3.42 -1.94
CA GLN A 196 -3.46 -2.36 -2.35
C GLN A 196 -2.03 -2.89 -2.57
N SER A 197 -1.30 -2.23 -3.46
CA SER A 197 0.13 -2.42 -3.68
C SER A 197 0.74 -1.13 -4.22
N ASN A 198 2.03 -1.12 -4.53
CA ASN A 198 2.70 0.00 -5.18
C ASN A 198 2.06 0.43 -6.48
N SER A 199 1.63 -0.55 -7.29
CA SER A 199 0.93 -0.33 -8.55
C SER A 199 -0.33 -1.20 -8.57
N ASN A 200 -1.47 -0.54 -8.34
CA ASN A 200 -2.77 -1.21 -8.39
C ASN A 200 -3.13 -1.63 -9.81
N LEU A 201 -2.64 -0.92 -10.84
CA LEU A 201 -2.86 -1.30 -12.24
C LEU A 201 -2.18 -2.63 -12.56
N HIS A 202 -0.88 -2.72 -12.28
CA HIS A 202 -0.09 -3.92 -12.52
C HIS A 202 -0.67 -5.14 -11.78
N THR A 203 -0.97 -4.98 -10.49
CA THR A 203 -1.52 -6.08 -9.68
C THR A 203 -2.94 -6.47 -10.10
N SER A 204 -3.76 -5.53 -10.57
CA SER A 204 -5.11 -5.83 -11.07
C SER A 204 -5.08 -6.58 -12.40
N GLU A 205 -4.11 -6.29 -13.27
CA GLU A 205 -3.91 -7.04 -14.52
C GLU A 205 -3.55 -8.50 -14.24
N LEU A 206 -2.57 -8.75 -13.37
CA LEU A 206 -2.21 -10.11 -12.97
C LEU A 206 -3.37 -10.85 -12.29
N ARG A 207 -4.13 -10.17 -11.42
CA ARG A 207 -5.33 -10.75 -10.77
C ARG A 207 -6.43 -11.07 -11.77
N SER A 208 -6.62 -10.23 -12.78
CA SER A 208 -7.60 -10.48 -13.85
C SER A 208 -7.21 -11.70 -14.67
N LEU A 209 -5.92 -11.83 -15.01
CA LEU A 209 -5.39 -13.00 -15.70
C LEU A 209 -5.57 -14.29 -14.87
N TRP A 210 -5.19 -14.24 -13.60
CA TRP A 210 -5.33 -15.36 -12.67
C TRP A 210 -6.80 -15.77 -12.49
N LEU A 211 -7.70 -14.79 -12.34
CA LEU A 211 -9.13 -15.04 -12.20
C LEU A 211 -9.72 -15.65 -13.48
N SER A 212 -9.33 -15.15 -14.66
CA SER A 212 -9.77 -15.72 -15.95
C SER A 212 -9.37 -17.19 -16.05
N ARG A 213 -8.11 -17.52 -15.75
CA ARG A 213 -7.63 -18.91 -15.79
C ARG A 213 -8.31 -19.82 -14.77
N LEU A 214 -8.69 -19.27 -13.62
CA LEU A 214 -9.49 -20.00 -12.63
C LEU A 214 -10.88 -20.33 -13.17
N VAL A 215 -11.55 -19.34 -13.79
CA VAL A 215 -12.87 -19.51 -14.40
C VAL A 215 -12.83 -20.52 -15.55
N ASP A 216 -11.76 -20.51 -16.34
CA ASP A 216 -11.51 -21.48 -17.41
C ASP A 216 -11.10 -22.88 -16.90
N GLY A 217 -11.01 -23.07 -15.57
CA GLY A 217 -10.66 -24.35 -14.96
C GLY A 217 -9.22 -24.80 -15.19
N LYS A 218 -8.31 -23.89 -15.58
CA LYS A 218 -6.90 -24.18 -15.85
C LYS A 218 -6.11 -24.57 -14.59
N PHE A 219 -6.63 -24.20 -13.41
CA PHE A 219 -6.13 -24.65 -12.12
C PHE A 219 -7.29 -24.68 -11.11
N LYS A 220 -7.03 -25.27 -9.94
CA LYS A 220 -8.01 -25.38 -8.85
C LYS A 220 -7.53 -24.62 -7.63
N LEU A 221 -8.47 -23.98 -6.93
CA LEU A 221 -8.20 -23.39 -5.62
C LEU A 221 -7.83 -24.47 -4.60
N PRO A 222 -6.98 -24.16 -3.61
CA PRO A 222 -6.78 -25.02 -2.46
C PRO A 222 -8.03 -25.04 -1.57
N SER A 223 -8.01 -25.86 -0.51
CA SER A 223 -9.12 -25.91 0.45
C SER A 223 -9.34 -24.56 1.14
N LYS A 224 -10.56 -24.34 1.67
CA LYS A 224 -10.93 -23.09 2.34
C LYS A 224 -10.02 -22.80 3.54
N GLU A 225 -9.64 -23.84 4.27
CA GLU A 225 -8.75 -23.77 5.43
C GLU A 225 -7.37 -23.27 5.02
N LYS A 226 -6.80 -23.78 3.92
CA LYS A 226 -5.51 -23.33 3.39
C LYS A 226 -5.57 -21.88 2.90
N MET A 227 -6.68 -21.48 2.29
CA MET A 227 -6.87 -20.08 1.87
C MET A 227 -6.95 -19.12 3.07
N LEU A 228 -7.65 -19.51 4.14
CA LEU A 228 -7.77 -18.72 5.37
C LEU A 228 -6.46 -18.67 6.16
N ASP A 229 -5.71 -19.78 6.22
CA ASP A 229 -4.38 -19.84 6.81
C ASP A 229 -3.41 -18.89 6.08
N GLN A 230 -3.40 -18.92 4.75
CA GLN A 230 -2.61 -18.00 3.94
C GLN A 230 -2.92 -16.54 4.24
N PHE A 231 -4.21 -16.19 4.25
CA PHE A 231 -4.65 -14.83 4.57
C PHE A 231 -4.23 -14.39 5.98
N SER A 232 -4.32 -15.30 6.96
CA SER A 232 -3.92 -15.01 8.34
C SER A 232 -2.42 -14.70 8.44
N LYS A 233 -1.58 -15.46 7.73
CA LYS A 233 -0.13 -15.21 7.65
C LYS A 233 0.19 -13.87 6.99
N GLU A 234 -0.51 -13.51 5.92
CA GLU A 234 -0.37 -12.19 5.27
C GLU A 234 -0.73 -11.04 6.21
N MET A 235 -1.82 -11.20 6.95
CA MET A 235 -2.26 -10.25 7.96
C MET A 235 -1.23 -10.08 9.09
N ASP A 236 -0.64 -11.18 9.56
CA ASP A 236 0.35 -11.12 10.63
C ASP A 236 1.66 -10.43 10.20
N VAL A 237 2.11 -10.66 8.96
CA VAL A 237 3.24 -9.92 8.36
C VAL A 237 2.94 -8.42 8.36
N MET A 238 1.73 -8.02 7.97
CA MET A 238 1.36 -6.61 7.87
C MET A 238 1.29 -5.93 9.24
N ARG A 239 0.72 -6.61 10.24
CA ARG A 239 0.68 -6.13 11.63
C ARG A 239 2.08 -5.93 12.22
N ARG A 240 3.03 -6.80 11.88
CA ARG A 240 4.44 -6.64 12.30
C ARG A 240 5.16 -5.52 11.56
N SER A 241 4.75 -5.22 10.33
CA SER A 241 5.46 -4.29 9.45
C SER A 241 5.03 -2.83 9.59
N SER A 242 3.82 -2.56 10.09
CA SER A 242 3.32 -1.18 10.23
C SER A 242 2.23 -1.04 11.27
N ARG A 243 2.28 0.04 12.06
CA ARG A 243 1.20 0.46 12.95
C ARG A 243 -0.07 0.90 12.22
N PHE A 244 0.01 1.21 10.92
CA PHE A 244 -1.11 1.70 10.11
C PHE A 244 -1.92 0.58 9.44
N TYR A 245 -1.94 -0.61 10.06
CA TYR A 245 -2.75 -1.74 9.63
C TYR A 245 -4.25 -1.39 9.66
N LYS A 246 -4.79 -0.96 8.52
CA LYS A 246 -6.23 -0.69 8.33
C LYS A 246 -6.79 -1.36 7.08
N ARG A 247 -5.95 -1.61 6.09
CA ARG A 247 -6.29 -2.19 4.79
C ARG A 247 -5.22 -3.18 4.39
N HIS A 248 -5.61 -4.16 3.58
CA HIS A 248 -4.67 -5.13 3.06
C HIS A 248 -3.77 -4.47 1.99
N CYS A 249 -2.47 -4.36 2.29
CA CYS A 249 -1.42 -3.86 1.40
C CYS A 249 -0.29 -4.91 1.28
N ILE A 250 0.12 -5.23 0.06
CA ILE A 250 1.19 -6.22 -0.21
C ILE A 250 2.48 -5.57 -0.73
N SER A 251 2.72 -4.28 -0.49
CA SER A 251 3.82 -3.51 -1.11
C SER A 251 5.22 -4.09 -0.86
N THR A 252 5.49 -4.64 0.33
CA THR A 252 6.80 -5.19 0.73
C THR A 252 7.09 -6.59 0.22
N PHE A 253 6.07 -7.33 -0.21
CA PHE A 253 6.21 -8.71 -0.71
C PHE A 253 5.41 -8.96 -2.01
N SER A 254 5.13 -7.90 -2.76
CA SER A 254 4.29 -7.93 -3.97
C SER A 254 4.82 -8.89 -5.04
N ILE A 255 6.15 -9.02 -5.19
CA ILE A 255 6.74 -9.96 -6.16
C ILE A 255 6.51 -11.40 -5.72
N GLN A 256 6.66 -11.72 -4.43
CA GLN A 256 6.33 -13.05 -3.92
C GLN A 256 4.86 -13.37 -4.11
N HIS A 257 3.98 -12.39 -3.86
CA HIS A 257 2.55 -12.58 -4.11
C HIS A 257 2.27 -12.85 -5.60
N ALA A 258 2.99 -12.20 -6.52
CA ALA A 258 2.88 -12.47 -7.94
C ALA A 258 3.45 -13.86 -8.32
N ASP A 259 4.55 -14.28 -7.70
CA ASP A 259 5.11 -15.63 -7.89
C ASP A 259 4.13 -16.71 -7.49
N ASP A 260 3.51 -16.53 -6.34
CA ASP A 260 2.48 -17.39 -5.80
C ASP A 260 1.31 -17.55 -6.78
N MET A 261 0.88 -16.45 -7.40
CA MET A 261 -0.16 -16.49 -8.45
C MET A 261 0.33 -17.21 -9.72
N CYS A 262 1.58 -17.00 -10.14
CA CYS A 262 2.16 -17.75 -11.25
C CYS A 262 2.16 -19.26 -10.96
N ASN A 263 2.60 -19.65 -9.76
CA ASN A 263 2.64 -21.05 -9.34
C ASN A 263 1.24 -21.68 -9.32
N ASP A 264 0.23 -20.98 -8.81
CA ASP A 264 -1.16 -21.44 -8.84
C ASP A 264 -1.61 -21.75 -10.28
N MET A 265 -1.22 -20.90 -11.25
CA MET A 265 -1.53 -21.05 -12.68
C MET A 265 -0.63 -22.06 -13.42
N GLY A 266 0.38 -22.63 -12.76
CA GLY A 266 1.40 -23.47 -13.38
C GLY A 266 2.39 -22.72 -14.28
N LEU A 267 2.50 -21.40 -14.13
CA LEU A 267 3.42 -20.55 -14.89
C LEU A 267 4.75 -20.38 -14.16
N ASN A 268 5.83 -20.13 -14.92
CA ASN A 268 7.12 -19.80 -14.33
C ASN A 268 7.03 -18.43 -13.61
N PRO A 269 7.33 -18.35 -12.30
CA PRO A 269 7.34 -17.09 -11.56
C PRO A 269 8.51 -16.17 -11.93
N ARG A 270 9.62 -16.73 -12.45
CA ARG A 270 10.76 -15.95 -12.96
C ARG A 270 10.44 -15.46 -14.36
N ARG A 271 10.20 -14.15 -14.51
CA ARG A 271 9.71 -13.51 -15.75
C ARG A 271 10.77 -12.66 -16.47
N LYS A 272 11.99 -12.57 -15.95
CA LYS A 272 13.12 -11.85 -16.55
C LYS A 272 14.04 -12.82 -17.27
N SER A 273 14.82 -12.30 -18.23
CA SER A 273 15.66 -13.12 -19.10
C SER A 273 16.88 -13.76 -18.42
N ASN A 274 17.32 -13.23 -17.27
CA ASN A 274 18.47 -13.76 -16.53
C ASN A 274 18.39 -13.45 -15.03
N LEU A 275 19.24 -14.12 -14.24
CA LEU A 275 19.26 -14.05 -12.78
C LEU A 275 19.59 -12.65 -12.24
N PHE A 276 20.38 -11.85 -12.95
CA PHE A 276 20.71 -10.49 -12.51
C PHE A 276 19.50 -9.57 -12.63
N LEU A 277 18.80 -9.61 -13.78
CA LEU A 277 17.58 -8.86 -13.99
C LEU A 277 16.46 -9.36 -13.07
N GLU A 278 16.37 -10.67 -12.83
CA GLU A 278 15.49 -11.25 -11.82
C GLU A 278 15.69 -10.61 -10.44
N ALA A 279 16.94 -10.46 -10.02
CA ALA A 279 17.28 -9.94 -8.70
C ALA A 279 17.03 -8.43 -8.59
N PHE A 280 17.42 -7.64 -9.60
CA PHE A 280 17.60 -6.18 -9.47
C PHE A 280 16.71 -5.34 -10.39
N SER A 281 15.91 -5.93 -11.28
CA SER A 281 14.95 -5.17 -12.10
C SER A 281 13.57 -5.13 -11.45
N PRO A 282 12.78 -4.06 -11.70
CA PRO A 282 11.41 -4.00 -11.25
C PRO A 282 10.52 -4.93 -12.06
N TYR A 283 9.47 -5.42 -11.41
CA TYR A 283 8.43 -6.23 -12.03
C TYR A 283 7.25 -5.35 -12.45
N GLY A 284 6.74 -5.56 -13.66
CA GLY A 284 5.60 -4.83 -14.20
C GLY A 284 4.75 -5.67 -15.14
N SER A 285 3.68 -5.07 -15.68
CA SER A 285 2.69 -5.77 -16.51
C SER A 285 3.27 -6.52 -17.71
N GLN A 286 4.31 -5.96 -18.34
CA GLN A 286 4.93 -6.56 -19.52
C GLN A 286 5.54 -7.93 -19.23
N ASP A 287 6.03 -8.15 -18.00
CA ASP A 287 6.67 -9.39 -17.58
C ASP A 287 5.68 -10.57 -17.51
N TYR A 288 4.39 -10.28 -17.32
CA TYR A 288 3.34 -11.30 -17.16
C TYR A 288 2.48 -11.47 -18.42
N ARG A 289 2.89 -10.90 -19.55
CA ARG A 289 2.26 -11.21 -20.83
C ARG A 289 2.50 -12.67 -21.16
N LEU A 290 1.40 -13.38 -21.44
CA LEU A 290 1.46 -14.79 -21.77
C LEU A 290 1.97 -15.01 -23.20
N ASN A 291 2.90 -15.93 -23.34
CA ASN A 291 3.33 -16.42 -24.66
C ASN A 291 2.27 -17.37 -25.24
N GLN A 292 2.38 -17.73 -26.52
CA GLN A 292 1.39 -18.60 -27.19
C GLN A 292 1.21 -19.94 -26.47
N GLU A 293 2.29 -20.53 -25.96
CA GLU A 293 2.26 -21.78 -25.20
C GLU A 293 1.50 -21.65 -23.88
N GLU A 294 1.64 -20.51 -23.18
CA GLU A 294 0.99 -20.28 -21.89
C GLU A 294 -0.51 -19.95 -22.05
N ARG A 295 -0.95 -19.53 -23.23
CA ARG A 295 -2.37 -19.23 -23.52
C ARG A 295 -3.21 -20.48 -23.73
N ASN A 296 -2.59 -21.56 -24.20
CA ASN A 296 -3.25 -22.84 -24.42
C ASN A 296 -3.48 -23.58 -23.09
#